data_AF-A0A6J5XG36-F1
#
_entry.id   AF-A0A6J5XG36-F1
#
_cell.length_a   1.000
_cell.length_b   1.000
_cell.length_c   1.000
_cell.angle_alpha   90.00
_cell.angle_beta   90.00
_cell.angle_gamma   90.00
#
_symmetry.space_group_name_H-M   'P 1'
#
loop_
_entity.id
_entity.type
_entity.pdbx_description
1 polymer ?
#
loop_
_entity_poly.entity_id
_entity_poly.type
_entity_poly.pdbx_seq_one_letter_code
_entity_poly.pdbx_strand_id
1 'polypeptide(L)'
;MGNYRMCLCFTRKFRVTEAEPPSDVKEAFNKYAEDATHMTAEQLRHFLVELQAEGSGTSASEAERIVEQVLQKRHNIAKLISRRTLLTLDDFHHYLFSPDLNPPIRAQVHQDMTAPLSHYYIYTGHNSYLTGNQLSSDCSVVPIIEALKRGVRVVELDIWPNSAQDNVHVLHGRTLTTPVELIKCLKSIK
;
A
#
# COMPACT_ATOMS: atom_id res chain seq x y z
N MET A 1 3.94 20.14 5.11
CA MET A 1 4.48 21.07 6.14
C MET A 1 4.18 20.49 7.52
N GLY A 2 5.20 20.05 8.26
CA GLY A 2 5.03 19.64 9.66
C GLY A 2 5.26 20.84 10.59
N ASN A 3 4.32 21.13 11.47
CA ASN A 3 4.51 22.11 12.54
C ASN A 3 4.85 21.37 13.84
N TYR A 4 5.97 21.71 14.46
CA TYR A 4 6.35 21.20 15.78
C TYR A 4 6.48 22.37 16.76
N ARG A 5 5.86 22.24 17.94
CA ARG A 5 5.99 23.20 19.03
C ARG A 5 7.26 22.89 19.82
N MET A 6 8.19 23.84 19.88
CA MET A 6 9.36 23.76 20.76
C MET A 6 9.20 24.85 21.82
N CYS A 7 9.04 24.45 23.09
CA CYS A 7 8.79 25.31 24.24
C CYS A 7 7.69 26.35 24.03
N LEU A 8 6.45 25.99 24.40
CA LEU A 8 5.21 26.77 24.68
C LEU A 8 4.86 28.04 23.86
N CYS A 9 5.81 28.85 23.41
CA CYS A 9 5.62 30.11 22.69
C CYS A 9 6.28 30.15 21.29
N PHE A 10 7.14 29.18 20.92
CA PHE A 10 7.82 29.18 19.62
C PHE A 10 7.33 28.06 18.70
N THR A 11 6.72 28.44 17.57
CA THR A 11 6.37 27.51 16.49
C THR A 11 7.42 27.62 15.40
N ARG A 12 8.32 26.64 15.29
CA ARG A 12 9.35 26.64 14.24
C ARG A 12 8.78 25.96 13.00
N LYS A 13 8.57 26.72 11.94
CA LYS A 13 8.20 26.18 10.63
C LYS A 13 9.47 25.61 9.99
N PHE A 14 9.65 24.30 10.07
CA PHE A 14 10.62 23.65 9.20
C PHE A 14 10.02 23.60 7.79
N ARG A 15 10.68 24.31 6.87
CA ARG A 15 10.45 24.10 5.45
C ARG A 15 11.06 22.73 5.16
N VAL A 16 10.22 21.72 4.98
CA VAL A 16 10.66 20.47 4.35
C VAL A 16 10.99 20.90 2.92
N THR A 17 12.27 21.14 2.65
CA THR A 17 12.76 21.22 1.29
C THR A 17 12.55 19.84 0.69
N GLU A 18 11.81 19.75 -0.41
CA GLU A 18 11.78 18.50 -1.18
C GLU A 18 13.23 18.13 -1.49
N ALA A 19 13.58 16.87 -1.20
CA ALA A 19 14.93 16.39 -1.47
C ALA A 19 15.20 16.55 -2.97
N GLU A 20 16.31 17.18 -3.32
CA GLU A 20 16.72 17.26 -4.72
C GLU A 20 16.86 15.84 -5.29
N PRO A 21 16.59 15.65 -6.59
CA PRO A 21 16.86 14.39 -7.26
C PRO A 21 18.30 13.93 -6.99
N PRO A 22 18.51 12.69 -6.50
CA PRO A 22 19.84 12.13 -6.30
C PRO A 22 20.62 12.00 -7.62
N SER A 23 21.94 11.75 -7.54
CA SER A 23 22.82 11.74 -8.73
C SER A 23 22.46 10.66 -9.73
N ASP A 24 22.10 9.46 -9.27
CA ASP A 24 21.66 8.34 -10.10
C ASP A 24 20.36 8.66 -10.86
N VAL A 25 19.41 9.34 -10.23
CA VAL A 25 18.18 9.83 -10.89
C VAL A 25 18.50 10.88 -11.95
N LYS A 26 19.42 11.81 -11.66
CA LYS A 26 19.90 12.82 -12.63
C LYS A 26 20.58 12.17 -13.83
N GLU A 27 21.46 11.20 -13.59
CA GLU A 27 22.16 10.45 -14.64
C GLU A 27 21.19 9.65 -15.51
N ALA A 28 20.22 8.96 -14.90
CA ALA A 28 19.18 8.25 -15.63
C ALA A 28 18.34 9.21 -16.49
N PHE A 29 17.90 10.34 -15.92
CA PHE A 29 17.14 11.34 -16.67
C PHE A 29 17.94 11.86 -17.88
N ASN A 30 19.18 12.30 -17.68
CA ASN A 30 20.01 12.84 -18.76
C ASN A 30 20.26 11.81 -19.86
N LYS A 31 20.51 10.55 -19.49
CA LYS A 31 20.71 9.45 -20.46
C LYS A 31 19.49 9.28 -21.37
N TYR A 32 18.28 9.19 -20.79
CA TYR A 32 17.07 8.90 -21.57
C TYR A 32 16.41 10.15 -22.18
N ALA A 33 16.66 11.34 -21.62
CA ALA A 33 16.27 12.61 -22.20
C ALA A 33 17.25 13.07 -23.30
N GLU A 34 18.33 12.34 -23.55
CA GLU A 34 19.38 12.70 -24.52
C GLU A 34 19.98 14.09 -24.24
N ASP A 35 20.34 14.34 -22.98
CA ASP A 35 20.83 15.62 -22.45
C ASP A 35 19.85 16.82 -22.62
N ALA A 36 18.59 16.56 -23.00
CA ALA A 36 17.56 17.57 -23.05
C ALA A 36 17.07 17.95 -21.64
N THR A 37 16.50 19.16 -21.53
CA THR A 37 15.90 19.66 -20.28
C THR A 37 14.58 18.98 -19.93
N HIS A 38 13.98 18.25 -20.87
CA HIS A 38 12.69 17.59 -20.72
C HIS A 38 12.68 16.22 -21.40
N MET A 39 11.89 15.30 -20.86
CA MET A 39 11.70 13.94 -21.36
C MET A 39 10.31 13.77 -21.99
N THR A 40 10.24 13.20 -23.19
CA THR A 40 9.00 12.86 -23.88
C THR A 40 8.40 11.54 -23.35
N ALA A 41 7.13 11.25 -23.69
CA ALA A 41 6.52 9.96 -23.38
C ALA A 41 7.27 8.77 -24.03
N GLU A 42 7.82 8.95 -25.24
CA GLU A 42 8.59 7.90 -25.92
C GLU A 42 9.94 7.64 -25.23
N GLN A 43 10.62 8.70 -24.80
CA GLN A 43 11.85 8.57 -24.00
C GLN A 43 11.57 7.92 -22.64
N LEU A 44 10.45 8.25 -21.99
CA LEU A 44 10.01 7.56 -20.78
C LEU A 44 9.74 6.07 -21.08
N ARG A 45 9.09 5.75 -22.19
CA ARG A 45 8.86 4.36 -22.61
C ARG A 45 10.18 3.59 -22.76
N HIS A 46 11.20 4.20 -23.36
CA HIS A 46 12.54 3.59 -23.45
C HIS A 46 13.15 3.35 -22.08
N PHE A 47 13.06 4.31 -21.15
CA PHE A 47 13.51 4.14 -19.77
C PHE A 47 12.81 2.95 -19.08
N LEU A 48 11.48 2.81 -19.24
CA LEU A 48 10.70 1.73 -18.62
C LEU A 48 11.09 0.35 -19.17
N VAL A 49 11.31 0.26 -20.48
CA VAL A 49 11.67 -1.00 -21.14
C VAL A 49 13.12 -1.39 -20.84
N GLU A 50 14.06 -0.45 -20.97
CA GLU A 50 15.49 -0.76 -20.88
C GLU A 50 16.02 -0.81 -19.44
N LEU A 51 15.60 0.12 -18.57
CA LEU A 51 16.14 0.20 -17.20
C LEU A 51 15.25 -0.47 -16.17
N GLN A 52 13.93 -0.24 -16.22
CA GLN A 52 13.00 -0.81 -15.24
C GLN A 52 12.64 -2.28 -15.54
N ALA A 53 13.08 -2.79 -16.69
CA ALA A 53 12.74 -4.13 -17.18
C ALA A 53 11.22 -4.39 -17.16
N GLU A 54 10.41 -3.33 -17.29
CA GLU A 54 9.01 -3.50 -17.64
C GLU A 54 9.02 -4.09 -19.05
N GLY A 55 8.64 -5.36 -19.19
CA GLY A 55 8.81 -6.10 -20.44
C GLY A 55 8.27 -5.36 -21.67
N SER A 56 8.53 -5.87 -22.87
CA SER A 56 8.18 -5.25 -24.16
C SER A 56 6.69 -4.88 -24.38
N GLY A 57 5.82 -5.10 -23.38
CA GLY A 57 4.41 -4.72 -23.34
C GLY A 57 4.10 -3.30 -22.85
N THR A 58 5.08 -2.47 -22.42
CA THR A 58 4.80 -1.05 -22.15
C THR A 58 4.53 -0.32 -23.47
N SER A 59 3.25 -0.12 -23.78
CA SER A 59 2.80 0.53 -25.01
C SER A 59 3.06 2.04 -24.98
N ALA A 60 3.14 2.67 -26.15
CA ALA A 60 3.21 4.12 -26.27
C ALA A 60 2.06 4.83 -25.52
N SER A 61 0.85 4.28 -25.62
CA SER A 61 -0.33 4.81 -24.92
C SER A 61 -0.20 4.74 -23.39
N GLU A 62 0.49 3.75 -22.86
CA GLU A 62 0.72 3.61 -21.41
C GLU A 62 1.70 4.68 -20.93
N ALA A 63 2.81 4.87 -21.64
CA ALA A 63 3.77 5.92 -21.32
C ALA A 63 3.14 7.32 -21.40
N GLU A 64 2.32 7.60 -22.40
CA GLU A 64 1.54 8.84 -22.51
C GLU A 64 0.61 9.04 -21.31
N ARG A 65 -0.09 7.98 -20.89
CA ARG A 65 -0.97 8.01 -19.72
C ARG A 65 -0.21 8.30 -18.43
N ILE A 66 0.97 7.71 -18.24
CA ILE A 66 1.83 7.98 -17.09
C ILE A 66 2.24 9.45 -17.08
N VAL A 67 2.75 9.97 -18.20
CA VAL A 67 3.14 11.38 -18.32
C VAL A 67 1.96 12.30 -17.96
N GLU A 68 0.78 12.03 -18.50
CA GLU A 68 -0.41 12.81 -18.21
C GLU A 68 -0.75 12.77 -16.71
N GLN A 69 -0.73 11.60 -16.08
CA GLN A 69 -1.05 11.46 -14.66
C GLN A 69 -0.04 12.17 -13.75
N VAL A 70 1.26 12.10 -14.06
CA VAL A 70 2.31 12.84 -13.33
C VAL A 70 2.03 14.34 -13.41
N LEU A 71 1.82 14.86 -14.61
CA LEU A 71 1.61 16.30 -14.83
C LEU A 71 0.29 16.78 -14.20
N GLN A 72 -0.77 15.98 -14.27
CA GLN A 72 -2.05 16.29 -13.63
C GLN A 72 -1.91 16.38 -12.10
N LYS A 73 -1.19 15.44 -11.46
CA LYS A 73 -1.01 15.44 -10.00
C LYS A 73 -0.14 16.60 -9.51
N ARG A 74 0.91 16.97 -10.25
CA ARG A 74 1.89 17.99 -9.82
C ARG A 74 1.51 19.42 -10.19
N HIS A 75 0.88 19.61 -11.35
CA HIS A 75 0.69 20.94 -11.93
C HIS A 75 -0.78 21.33 -12.05
N ASN A 76 -1.59 21.14 -10.99
CA ASN A 76 -3.04 21.42 -10.91
C ASN A 76 -3.56 22.72 -11.60
N ILE A 77 -2.68 23.68 -11.93
CA ILE A 77 -2.97 24.98 -12.58
C ILE A 77 -2.53 25.03 -14.07
N ALA A 78 -1.58 24.21 -14.52
CA ALA A 78 -1.03 24.26 -15.89
C ALA A 78 -2.01 23.73 -16.97
N LYS A 79 -3.11 23.09 -16.56
CA LYS A 79 -4.09 22.43 -17.43
C LYS A 79 -4.83 23.38 -18.39
N LEU A 80 -4.85 24.69 -18.11
CA LEU A 80 -5.47 25.68 -19.01
C LEU A 80 -4.52 26.25 -20.08
N ILE A 81 -3.21 26.18 -19.88
CA ILE A 81 -2.25 27.01 -20.67
C ILE A 81 -1.26 26.15 -21.46
N SER A 82 -1.07 24.88 -21.12
CA SER A 82 -0.06 24.07 -21.79
C SER A 82 -0.48 22.63 -21.96
N ARG A 83 -0.61 22.18 -23.22
CA ARG A 83 -0.52 20.77 -23.64
C ARG A 83 0.91 20.26 -23.43
N ARG A 84 1.46 20.42 -22.22
CA ARG A 84 2.78 19.87 -21.89
C ARG A 84 2.63 18.36 -21.87
N THR A 85 3.36 17.70 -22.76
CA THR A 85 3.53 16.25 -22.85
C THR A 85 4.95 15.83 -22.46
N LEU A 86 5.66 16.73 -21.77
CA LEU A 86 7.07 16.62 -21.48
C LEU A 86 7.29 16.69 -19.96
N LEU A 87 8.05 15.73 -19.43
CA LEU A 87 8.44 15.66 -18.02
C LEU A 87 9.73 16.44 -17.78
N THR A 88 9.75 17.26 -16.74
CA THR A 88 11.01 17.79 -16.22
C THR A 88 11.74 16.73 -15.38
N LEU A 89 13.02 16.94 -15.05
CA LEU A 89 13.76 16.09 -14.09
C LEU A 89 13.01 15.90 -12.77
N ASP A 90 12.37 16.97 -12.30
CA ASP A 90 11.61 16.97 -11.06
C ASP A 90 10.30 16.14 -11.18
N ASP A 91 9.63 16.19 -12.34
CA ASP A 91 8.47 15.35 -12.62
C ASP A 91 8.85 13.87 -12.72
N PHE A 92 9.98 13.56 -13.36
CA PHE A 92 10.53 12.22 -13.44
C PHE A 92 10.92 11.67 -12.06
N HIS A 93 11.61 12.48 -11.25
CA HIS A 93 11.94 12.13 -9.87
C HIS A 93 10.67 11.82 -9.05
N HIS A 94 9.63 12.65 -9.18
CA HIS A 94 8.35 12.39 -8.51
C HIS A 94 7.69 11.09 -9.00
N TYR A 95 7.74 10.81 -10.30
CA TYR A 95 7.22 9.56 -10.86
C TYR A 95 7.89 8.32 -10.24
N LEU A 96 9.23 8.28 -10.17
CA LEU A 96 9.98 7.12 -9.67
C LEU A 96 9.56 6.70 -8.26
N PHE A 97 9.24 7.67 -7.41
CA PHE A 97 8.83 7.45 -6.02
C PHE A 97 7.32 7.54 -5.80
N SER A 98 6.53 7.62 -6.88
CA SER A 98 5.08 7.65 -6.78
C SER A 98 4.56 6.24 -6.49
N PRO A 99 3.99 5.97 -5.30
CA PRO A 99 3.46 4.64 -4.99
C PRO A 99 2.25 4.28 -5.85
N ASP A 100 1.60 5.28 -6.46
CA ASP A 100 0.44 5.08 -7.31
C ASP A 100 0.83 4.81 -8.77
N LEU A 101 1.92 5.45 -9.26
CA LEU A 101 2.31 5.43 -10.67
C LEU A 101 3.47 4.48 -10.95
N ASN A 102 4.34 4.26 -9.98
CA ASN A 102 5.48 3.35 -10.07
C ASN A 102 5.59 2.47 -8.79
N PRO A 103 4.56 1.68 -8.46
CA PRO A 103 4.63 0.80 -7.30
C PRO A 103 5.68 -0.29 -7.51
N PRO A 104 6.47 -0.66 -6.49
CA PRO A 104 7.45 -1.75 -6.60
C PRO A 104 6.79 -3.10 -6.91
N ILE A 105 5.53 -3.28 -6.50
CA ILE A 105 4.69 -4.44 -6.82
C ILE A 105 3.30 -3.91 -7.17
N ARG A 106 2.80 -4.25 -8.36
CA ARG A 106 1.46 -3.84 -8.80
C ARG A 106 0.40 -4.43 -7.85
N ALA A 107 -0.57 -3.62 -7.44
CA ALA A 107 -1.65 -4.01 -6.52
C ALA A 107 -2.74 -4.85 -7.22
N GLN A 108 -2.38 -5.69 -8.19
CA GLN A 108 -3.30 -6.54 -8.95
C GLN A 108 -2.88 -7.99 -8.83
N VAL A 109 -3.88 -8.87 -8.71
CA VAL A 109 -3.67 -10.32 -8.78
C VAL A 109 -3.16 -10.68 -10.18
N HIS A 110 -1.97 -11.25 -10.24
CA HIS A 110 -1.30 -11.64 -11.49
C HIS A 110 -0.89 -13.11 -11.52
N GLN A 111 -1.08 -13.83 -10.40
CA GLN A 111 -0.86 -15.27 -10.31
C GLN A 111 -2.05 -16.01 -10.95
N ASP A 112 -1.83 -17.24 -11.40
CA ASP A 112 -2.92 -18.15 -11.71
C ASP A 112 -3.70 -18.45 -10.43
N MET A 113 -4.97 -18.03 -10.38
CA MET A 113 -5.88 -18.25 -9.24
C MET A 113 -6.82 -19.43 -9.44
N THR A 114 -6.55 -20.29 -10.44
CA THR A 114 -7.37 -21.47 -10.77
C THR A 114 -6.73 -22.79 -10.33
N ALA A 115 -5.45 -22.77 -9.95
CA ALA A 115 -4.76 -23.94 -9.39
C ALA A 115 -5.39 -24.40 -8.05
N PRO A 116 -5.15 -25.65 -7.60
CA PRO A 116 -5.64 -26.15 -6.31
C PRO A 116 -5.16 -25.32 -5.11
N LEU A 117 -5.97 -25.25 -4.04
CA LEU A 117 -5.67 -24.43 -2.85
C LEU A 117 -4.30 -24.74 -2.19
N SER A 118 -3.84 -26.00 -2.26
CA SER A 118 -2.54 -26.43 -1.73
C SER A 118 -1.33 -25.83 -2.44
N HIS A 119 -1.50 -25.16 -3.58
CA HIS A 119 -0.42 -24.55 -4.34
C HIS A 119 -0.13 -23.11 -3.90
N TYR A 120 -0.93 -22.54 -2.99
CA TYR A 120 -0.77 -21.16 -2.54
C TYR A 120 -0.31 -21.08 -1.09
N TYR A 121 0.51 -20.08 -0.81
CA TYR A 121 0.69 -19.61 0.56
C TYR A 121 -0.55 -18.81 0.97
N ILE A 122 -1.15 -19.18 2.11
CA ILE A 122 -2.35 -18.55 2.63
C ILE A 122 -1.97 -17.73 3.86
N TYR A 123 -2.37 -16.47 3.89
CA TYR A 123 -2.19 -15.63 5.07
C TYR A 123 -3.23 -16.00 6.12
N THR A 124 -2.80 -16.66 7.20
CA THR A 124 -3.66 -17.22 8.26
C THR A 124 -3.47 -16.49 9.60
N GLY A 125 -4.56 -16.33 10.36
CA GLY A 125 -4.52 -15.92 11.76
C GLY A 125 -4.65 -17.13 12.70
N HIS A 126 -3.89 -17.11 13.79
CA HIS A 126 -3.97 -18.10 14.88
C HIS A 126 -4.57 -17.44 16.12
N ASN A 127 -5.54 -18.09 16.76
CA ASN A 127 -6.34 -17.54 17.87
C ASN A 127 -6.78 -16.10 17.60
N SER A 128 -7.45 -15.88 16.46
CA SER A 128 -7.72 -14.55 15.88
C SER A 128 -8.60 -13.65 16.76
N TYR A 129 -9.22 -14.23 17.77
CA TYR A 129 -10.06 -13.57 18.75
C TYR A 129 -9.27 -12.95 19.91
N LEU A 130 -8.00 -13.33 20.14
CA LEU A 130 -7.20 -12.82 21.27
C LEU A 130 -6.74 -11.38 21.04
N THR A 131 -6.90 -10.55 22.06
CA THR A 131 -6.41 -9.15 22.07
C THR A 131 -4.94 -9.04 22.50
N GLY A 132 -4.35 -10.13 22.98
CA GLY A 132 -2.99 -10.13 23.52
C GLY A 132 -2.45 -11.54 23.76
N ASN A 133 -2.11 -11.84 25.00
CA ASN A 133 -1.44 -13.08 25.37
C ASN A 133 -2.40 -14.29 25.42
N GLN A 134 -1.83 -15.50 25.37
CA GLN A 134 -2.55 -16.77 25.31
C GLN A 134 -3.21 -17.17 26.66
N LEU A 135 -2.87 -16.55 27.79
CA LEU A 135 -3.26 -17.05 29.11
C LEU A 135 -4.33 -16.21 29.80
N SER A 136 -4.32 -14.88 29.62
CA SER A 136 -5.14 -13.97 30.44
C SER A 136 -5.68 -12.75 29.71
N SER A 137 -5.35 -12.55 28.42
CA SER A 137 -5.90 -11.43 27.67
C SER A 137 -7.35 -11.66 27.27
N ASP A 138 -8.06 -10.59 26.97
CA ASP A 138 -9.46 -10.65 26.57
C ASP A 138 -9.63 -11.20 25.15
N CYS A 139 -10.79 -11.81 24.88
CA CYS A 139 -11.23 -12.14 23.54
C CYS A 139 -12.13 -11.03 22.98
N SER A 140 -11.97 -10.69 21.71
CA SER A 140 -12.72 -9.62 21.06
C SER A 140 -12.87 -9.84 19.56
N VAL A 141 -13.88 -9.21 18.97
CA VAL A 141 -14.07 -9.15 17.51
C VAL A 141 -13.10 -8.21 16.82
N VAL A 142 -12.49 -7.27 17.54
CA VAL A 142 -11.58 -6.26 16.98
C VAL A 142 -10.38 -6.88 16.24
N PRO A 143 -9.59 -7.80 16.84
CA PRO A 143 -8.48 -8.43 16.13
C PRO A 143 -8.92 -9.25 14.91
N ILE A 144 -10.12 -9.84 14.92
CA ILE A 144 -10.71 -10.52 13.74
C ILE A 144 -10.94 -9.51 12.61
N ILE A 145 -11.60 -8.38 12.91
CA ILE A 145 -11.87 -7.32 11.93
C ILE A 145 -10.57 -6.77 11.33
N GLU A 146 -9.59 -6.48 12.18
CA GLU A 146 -8.31 -5.93 11.74
C GLU A 146 -7.47 -6.93 10.94
N ALA A 147 -7.52 -8.23 11.28
CA ALA A 147 -6.91 -9.29 10.49
C ALA A 147 -7.51 -9.36 9.08
N LEU A 148 -8.85 -9.35 8.96
CA LEU A 148 -9.54 -9.39 7.68
C LEU A 148 -9.24 -8.15 6.82
N LYS A 149 -9.23 -6.95 7.42
CA LYS A 149 -8.83 -5.70 6.72
C LYS A 149 -7.40 -5.74 6.21
N ARG A 150 -6.50 -6.45 6.89
CA ARG A 150 -5.10 -6.67 6.48
C ARG A 150 -4.94 -7.77 5.43
N GLY A 151 -6.03 -8.43 5.02
CA GLY A 151 -6.03 -9.45 3.98
C GLY A 151 -5.83 -10.89 4.46
N VAL A 152 -5.95 -11.16 5.76
CA VAL A 152 -5.98 -12.54 6.29
C VAL A 152 -7.16 -13.30 5.66
N ARG A 153 -6.92 -14.57 5.30
CA ARG A 153 -7.90 -15.44 4.64
C ARG A 153 -8.41 -16.59 5.49
N VAL A 154 -7.75 -16.86 6.62
CA VAL A 154 -8.18 -17.86 7.60
C VAL A 154 -8.21 -17.23 8.98
N VAL A 155 -9.35 -17.35 9.64
CA VAL A 155 -9.55 -16.91 11.03
C VAL A 155 -9.87 -18.14 11.88
N GLU A 156 -9.25 -18.22 13.05
CA GLU A 156 -9.48 -19.28 14.02
C GLU A 156 -10.47 -18.83 15.10
N LEU A 157 -11.45 -19.69 15.42
CA LEU A 157 -12.45 -19.48 16.46
C LEU A 157 -12.56 -20.73 17.33
N ASP A 158 -12.11 -20.64 18.57
CA ASP A 158 -12.20 -21.75 19.53
C ASP A 158 -13.52 -21.73 20.26
N ILE A 159 -14.43 -22.63 19.90
CA ILE A 159 -15.81 -22.63 20.39
C ILE A 159 -15.94 -23.50 21.63
N TRP A 160 -16.42 -22.92 22.73
CA TRP A 160 -16.65 -23.59 24.01
C TRP A 160 -18.08 -23.36 24.52
N PRO A 161 -18.70 -24.34 25.20
CA PRO A 161 -19.95 -24.12 25.93
C PRO A 161 -19.80 -23.03 26.97
N ASN A 162 -20.83 -22.19 27.15
CA ASN A 162 -20.89 -21.26 28.27
C ASN A 162 -21.16 -22.00 29.60
N SER A 163 -20.99 -21.32 30.73
CA SER A 163 -21.20 -21.92 32.06
C SER A 163 -22.64 -22.41 32.29
N ALA A 164 -23.63 -21.80 31.63
CA ALA A 164 -25.03 -22.20 31.69
C ALA A 164 -25.38 -23.38 30.77
N GLN A 165 -24.47 -23.79 29.87
CA GLN A 165 -24.63 -24.83 28.86
C GLN A 165 -25.81 -24.63 27.89
N ASP A 166 -26.31 -23.40 27.75
CA ASP A 166 -27.40 -23.04 26.84
C ASP A 166 -26.90 -22.30 25.58
N ASN A 167 -25.62 -21.93 25.54
CA ASN A 167 -25.00 -21.20 24.44
C ASN A 167 -23.49 -21.48 24.35
N VAL A 168 -22.82 -20.86 23.37
CA VAL A 168 -21.38 -20.99 23.15
C VAL A 168 -20.66 -19.64 23.10
N HIS A 169 -19.41 -19.66 23.54
CA HIS A 169 -18.47 -18.55 23.45
C HIS A 169 -17.23 -18.93 22.63
N VAL A 170 -16.51 -17.89 22.21
CA VAL A 170 -15.16 -18.00 21.67
C VAL A 170 -14.16 -17.56 22.74
N LEU A 171 -13.23 -18.45 23.11
CA LEU A 171 -12.14 -18.19 24.06
C LEU A 171 -11.06 -19.27 23.97
N HIS A 172 -9.89 -18.99 24.56
CA HIS A 172 -8.84 -19.98 24.68
C HIS A 172 -9.12 -20.89 25.89
N GLY A 173 -9.46 -22.14 25.61
CA GLY A 173 -9.90 -23.09 26.61
C GLY A 173 -8.89 -23.35 27.72
N ARG A 174 -9.40 -23.59 28.94
CA ARG A 174 -8.58 -23.88 30.14
C ARG A 174 -7.58 -22.77 30.49
N THR A 175 -7.87 -21.54 30.10
CA THR A 175 -7.09 -20.34 30.47
C THR A 175 -7.97 -19.30 31.17
N LEU A 176 -7.40 -18.14 31.48
CA LEU A 176 -8.08 -17.01 32.11
C LEU A 176 -8.54 -15.95 31.09
N THR A 177 -8.52 -16.26 29.79
CA THR A 177 -8.99 -15.32 28.76
C THR A 177 -10.49 -15.08 28.89
N THR A 178 -10.92 -13.82 28.83
CA THR A 178 -12.36 -13.51 28.91
C THR A 178 -13.05 -13.80 27.58
N PRO A 179 -14.25 -14.41 27.58
CA PRO A 179 -14.90 -14.88 26.37
C PRO A 179 -15.57 -13.77 25.54
N VAL A 180 -15.76 -14.03 24.24
CA VAL A 180 -16.65 -13.26 23.36
C VAL A 180 -17.76 -14.16 22.80
N GLU A 181 -18.95 -13.63 22.54
CA GLU A 181 -20.05 -14.41 21.96
C GLU A 181 -19.76 -14.81 20.50
N LEU A 182 -19.99 -16.07 20.15
CA LEU A 182 -19.80 -16.57 18.78
C LEU A 182 -20.56 -15.73 17.74
N ILE A 183 -21.80 -15.33 18.04
CA ILE A 183 -22.62 -14.54 17.11
C ILE A 183 -22.01 -13.17 16.80
N LYS A 184 -21.25 -12.58 17.74
CA LYS A 184 -20.52 -11.32 17.49
C LYS A 184 -19.36 -11.55 16.54
N CYS A 185 -18.60 -12.64 16.71
CA CYS A 185 -17.53 -13.03 15.78
C CYS A 185 -18.08 -13.25 14.36
N LEU A 186 -19.13 -14.05 14.20
CA LEU A 186 -19.73 -14.33 12.88
C LEU A 186 -20.26 -13.06 12.20
N LYS A 187 -20.89 -12.15 12.96
CA LYS A 187 -21.34 -10.85 12.44
C LYS A 187 -20.18 -9.95 12.01
N SER A 188 -19.02 -10.06 12.64
CA SER A 188 -17.83 -9.28 12.27
C SER A 188 -17.08 -9.82 11.05
N ILE A 189 -17.28 -11.10 10.72
CA ILE A 189 -16.69 -11.77 9.54
C ILE A 189 -17.55 -11.53 8.29
N LYS A 190 -18.87 -11.43 8.46
CA LYS A 190 -19.83 -11.18 7.37
C LYS A 190 -19.69 -9.76 6.80
#